data_AF-A0A2P7QZR3-F1
#
_entry.id   AF-A0A2P7QZR3-F1
#
_cell.length_a   1.000
_cell.length_b   1.000
_cell.length_c   1.000
_cell.angle_alpha   90.00
_cell.angle_beta   90.00
_cell.angle_gamma   90.00
#
_symmetry.space_group_name_H-M   'P 1'
#
loop_
_entity.id
_entity.type
_entity.pdbx_description
1 polymer ?
#
loop_
_entity_poly.entity_id
_entity_poly.type
_entity_poly.pdbx_seq_one_letter_code
_entity_poly.pdbx_strand_id
1 'polypeptide(L)'
;MSGQRPPIGGTMRKDEEAVFVEETGVGSFQVSVRTGETAFFADEPISVGGLSSGPDPFELVGAALASCTVMTVRLYARRKGWPMRRLSASVRHSRASASGRDRFDLLLRLDPELDADQQARLLDIANRCPVHRLLAASSDIVIETGYSDLPRPVSAPLHARAAETLCRSDEPVSKAA
;
A
#
# COMPACT_ATOMS: atom_id res chain seq x y z
N MET A 1 -16.95 -25.24 8.63
CA MET A 1 -15.97 -26.27 8.20
C MET A 1 -14.60 -25.63 8.29
N SER A 2 -13.71 -26.20 9.10
CA SER A 2 -12.38 -25.65 9.40
C SER A 2 -11.55 -25.61 8.11
N GLY A 3 -11.29 -24.41 7.60
CA GLY A 3 -10.46 -24.20 6.40
C GLY A 3 -9.03 -24.65 6.65
N GLN A 4 -8.73 -25.87 6.24
CA GLN A 4 -7.44 -26.50 6.41
C GLN A 4 -6.38 -25.68 5.66
N ARG A 5 -5.30 -25.32 6.38
CA ARG A 5 -4.17 -24.53 5.89
C ARG A 5 -3.54 -25.28 4.71
N PRO A 6 -3.53 -24.76 3.47
CA PRO A 6 -2.73 -25.38 2.43
C PRO A 6 -1.27 -25.31 2.89
N PRO A 7 -0.55 -26.45 2.97
CA PRO A 7 0.86 -26.39 3.27
C PRO A 7 1.54 -25.77 2.05
N ILE A 8 2.13 -24.59 2.23
CA ILE A 8 3.14 -24.10 1.29
C ILE A 8 4.26 -25.14 1.38
N GLY A 9 4.30 -26.07 0.44
CA GLY A 9 5.20 -27.21 0.46
C GLY A 9 6.63 -26.73 0.29
N GLY A 10 7.34 -26.54 1.41
CA GLY A 10 8.74 -26.12 1.42
C GLY A 10 9.18 -25.68 2.81
N THR A 11 10.43 -25.98 3.18
CA THR A 11 11.04 -25.38 4.38
C THR A 11 11.44 -23.95 4.03
N MET A 12 10.74 -22.96 4.57
CA MET A 12 11.09 -21.53 4.42
C MET A 12 12.46 -21.26 5.04
N ARG A 13 13.27 -20.39 4.41
CA ARG A 13 14.49 -19.89 5.06
C ARG A 13 14.12 -18.94 6.20
N LYS A 14 15.04 -18.79 7.16
CA LYS A 14 14.84 -18.00 8.38
C LYS A 14 14.51 -16.51 8.11
N ASP A 15 15.00 -15.98 7.00
CA ASP A 15 14.84 -14.57 6.63
C ASP A 15 13.87 -14.38 5.44
N GLU A 16 12.90 -15.29 5.30
CA GLU A 16 11.86 -15.22 4.27
C GLU A 16 10.48 -14.96 4.87
N GLU A 17 9.76 -14.06 4.23
CA GLU A 17 8.35 -13.80 4.49
C GLU A 17 7.53 -14.30 3.30
N ALA A 18 6.35 -14.87 3.57
CA ALA A 18 5.42 -15.32 2.55
C ALA A 18 4.02 -14.77 2.78
N VAL A 19 3.37 -14.41 1.68
CA VAL A 19 1.96 -14.03 1.61
C VAL A 19 1.26 -15.04 0.71
N PHE A 20 0.14 -15.59 1.18
CA PHE A 20 -0.67 -16.49 0.38
C PHE A 20 -1.94 -15.76 -0.07
N VAL A 21 -2.24 -15.81 -1.37
CA VAL A 21 -3.40 -15.16 -1.98
C VAL A 21 -4.12 -16.19 -2.83
N GLU A 22 -5.43 -16.29 -2.66
CA GLU A 22 -6.28 -17.18 -3.45
C GLU A 22 -7.56 -16.46 -3.88
N GLU A 23 -8.04 -16.75 -5.08
CA GLU A 23 -9.37 -16.30 -5.49
C GLU A 23 -10.44 -16.93 -4.61
N THR A 24 -11.53 -16.19 -4.39
CA THR A 24 -12.65 -16.66 -3.56
C THR A 24 -13.76 -17.32 -4.36
N GLY A 25 -13.76 -17.14 -5.69
CA GLY A 25 -14.88 -17.49 -6.57
C GLY A 25 -16.11 -16.58 -6.41
N VAL A 26 -16.02 -15.50 -5.62
CA VAL A 26 -17.10 -14.54 -5.40
C VAL A 26 -16.72 -13.20 -6.03
N GLY A 27 -17.57 -12.66 -6.90
CA GLY A 27 -17.25 -11.42 -7.64
C GLY A 27 -16.09 -11.61 -8.62
N SER A 28 -15.75 -10.55 -9.36
CA SER A 28 -14.72 -10.64 -10.40
C SER A 28 -13.28 -10.48 -9.89
N PHE A 29 -13.10 -9.88 -8.70
CA PHE A 29 -11.78 -9.45 -8.21
C PHE A 29 -11.48 -9.86 -6.76
N GLN A 30 -12.43 -10.41 -6.01
CA GLN A 30 -12.22 -10.68 -4.59
C GLN A 30 -11.24 -11.85 -4.39
N VAL A 31 -10.17 -11.57 -3.62
CA VAL A 31 -9.19 -12.55 -3.19
C VAL A 31 -9.07 -12.59 -1.67
N SER A 32 -8.80 -13.77 -1.12
CA SER A 32 -8.44 -13.98 0.27
C SER A 32 -6.92 -13.87 0.42
N VAL A 33 -6.46 -12.97 1.28
CA VAL A 33 -5.03 -12.73 1.58
C VAL A 33 -4.72 -13.25 2.97
N ARG A 34 -3.65 -14.04 3.11
CA ARG A 34 -3.17 -14.60 4.38
C ARG A 34 -1.73 -14.20 4.62
N THR A 35 -1.47 -13.59 5.77
CA THR A 35 -0.16 -13.14 6.24
C THR A 35 0.06 -13.62 7.67
N GLY A 36 1.11 -14.42 7.92
CA GLY A 36 1.37 -14.98 9.25
C GLY A 36 0.13 -15.69 9.85
N GLU A 37 -0.45 -15.07 10.88
CA GLU A 37 -1.65 -15.55 11.59
C GLU A 37 -2.94 -14.78 11.22
N THR A 38 -2.85 -13.75 10.38
CA THR A 38 -3.97 -12.90 9.99
C THR A 38 -4.44 -13.19 8.57
N ALA A 39 -5.72 -12.89 8.31
CA ALA A 39 -6.31 -12.96 6.98
C ALA A 39 -7.25 -11.77 6.76
N PHE A 40 -7.33 -11.31 5.52
CA PHE A 40 -8.21 -10.22 5.08
C PHE A 40 -8.54 -10.39 3.59
N PHE A 41 -9.56 -9.68 3.09
CA PHE A 41 -9.86 -9.64 1.67
C PHE A 41 -9.15 -8.48 0.98
N ALA A 42 -8.75 -8.69 -0.27
CA ALA A 42 -8.44 -7.62 -1.21
C ALA A 42 -9.42 -7.70 -2.38
N ASP A 43 -9.84 -6.56 -2.89
CA ASP A 43 -10.94 -6.50 -3.86
C ASP A 43 -10.96 -5.16 -4.58
N GLU A 44 -11.68 -5.12 -5.69
CA GLU A 44 -11.93 -3.89 -6.43
C GLU A 44 -13.23 -3.20 -6.00
N PRO A 45 -13.40 -1.89 -6.32
CA PRO A 45 -14.68 -1.22 -6.17
C PRO A 45 -15.79 -1.84 -7.02
N ILE A 46 -17.04 -1.71 -6.54
CA ILE A 46 -18.24 -2.14 -7.27
C ILE A 46 -18.29 -1.56 -8.70
N SER A 47 -17.77 -0.35 -8.92
CA SER A 47 -17.78 0.33 -10.22
C SER A 47 -17.06 -0.40 -11.35
N VAL A 48 -16.22 -1.39 -11.03
CA VAL A 48 -15.51 -2.23 -12.00
C VAL A 48 -15.79 -3.72 -11.81
N GLY A 49 -16.84 -4.08 -11.08
CA GLY A 49 -17.26 -5.48 -10.90
C GLY A 49 -16.63 -6.20 -9.71
N GLY A 50 -15.92 -5.47 -8.83
CA GLY A 50 -15.57 -5.99 -7.50
C GLY A 50 -16.74 -5.90 -6.51
N LEU A 51 -16.50 -6.31 -5.26
CA LEU A 51 -17.52 -6.29 -4.20
C LEU A 51 -17.24 -5.21 -3.15
N SER A 52 -16.18 -4.41 -3.30
CA SER A 52 -15.71 -3.45 -2.28
C SER A 52 -15.51 -4.09 -0.91
N SER A 53 -15.09 -5.35 -0.88
CA SER A 53 -14.96 -6.14 0.36
C SER A 53 -13.62 -5.99 1.08
N GLY A 54 -12.67 -5.29 0.45
CA GLY A 54 -11.33 -5.02 0.95
C GLY A 54 -10.65 -3.95 0.11
N PRO A 55 -9.42 -3.55 0.47
CA PRO A 55 -8.64 -2.60 -0.32
C PRO A 55 -8.24 -3.20 -1.67
N ASP A 56 -8.10 -2.34 -2.68
CA ASP A 56 -7.49 -2.72 -3.95
C ASP A 56 -5.96 -2.88 -3.81
N PRO A 57 -5.27 -3.52 -4.78
CA PRO A 57 -3.82 -3.73 -4.70
C PRO A 57 -2.98 -2.44 -4.60
N PHE A 58 -3.37 -1.34 -5.24
CA PHE A 58 -2.64 -0.07 -5.10
C PHE A 58 -2.91 0.59 -3.74
N GLU A 59 -4.11 0.46 -3.19
CA GLU A 59 -4.40 0.84 -1.81
C GLU A 59 -3.56 0.04 -0.81
N LEU A 60 -3.35 -1.26 -1.04
CA LEU A 60 -2.47 -2.10 -0.21
C LEU A 60 -1.01 -1.64 -0.27
N VAL A 61 -0.49 -1.28 -1.44
CA VAL A 61 0.86 -0.70 -1.57
C VAL A 61 0.96 0.63 -0.82
N GLY A 62 -0.05 1.50 -0.95
CA GLY A 62 -0.12 2.75 -0.20
C GLY A 62 -0.17 2.53 1.32
N ALA A 63 -0.93 1.55 1.78
CA ALA A 63 -1.03 1.16 3.18
C ALA A 63 0.30 0.60 3.71
N ALA A 64 1.02 -0.21 2.92
CA ALA A 64 2.34 -0.70 3.26
C ALA A 64 3.36 0.45 3.45
N LEU A 65 3.36 1.42 2.53
CA LEU A 65 4.22 2.61 2.62
C LEU A 65 3.88 3.47 3.85
N ALA A 66 2.60 3.77 4.07
CA ALA A 66 2.13 4.59 5.18
C ALA A 66 2.46 3.94 6.54
N SER A 67 2.13 2.65 6.70
CA SER A 67 2.35 1.91 7.94
C SER A 67 3.83 1.79 8.28
N CYS A 68 4.68 1.41 7.32
CA CYS A 68 6.12 1.34 7.50
C CYS A 68 6.72 2.70 7.91
N THR A 69 6.23 3.80 7.32
CA THR A 69 6.63 5.16 7.66
C THR A 69 6.27 5.50 9.12
N VAL A 70 5.01 5.29 9.50
CA VAL A 70 4.53 5.54 10.88
C VAL A 70 5.29 4.70 11.90
N MET A 71 5.51 3.41 11.64
CA MET A 71 6.27 2.51 12.51
C MET A 71 7.71 3.00 12.71
N THR A 72 8.38 3.39 11.61
CA THR A 72 9.78 3.84 11.63
C THR A 72 9.94 5.16 12.37
N VAL A 73 9.08 6.14 12.07
CA VAL A 73 9.06 7.46 12.74
C VAL A 73 8.81 7.30 14.23
N ARG A 74 7.81 6.50 14.62
CA ARG A 74 7.50 6.20 16.04
C ARG A 74 8.69 5.55 16.75
N LEU A 75 9.34 4.57 16.10
CA LEU A 75 10.52 3.90 16.65
C LEU A 75 11.66 4.89 16.90
N TYR A 76 11.92 5.79 15.95
CA TYR A 76 12.97 6.79 16.08
C TYR A 76 12.68 7.81 17.18
N ALA A 77 11.47 8.37 17.23
CA ALA A 77 11.05 9.30 18.27
C ALA A 77 11.18 8.67 19.67
N ARG A 78 10.75 7.41 19.82
CA ARG A 78 10.92 6.66 21.08
C ARG A 78 12.38 6.52 21.49
N ARG A 79 13.29 6.22 20.56
CA ARG A 79 14.74 6.10 20.84
C ARG A 79 15.37 7.42 21.26
N LYS A 80 14.79 8.55 20.84
CA LYS A 80 15.26 9.90 21.20
C LYS A 80 14.57 10.46 22.44
N GLY A 81 13.55 9.79 22.98
CA GLY A 81 12.76 10.29 24.10
C GLY A 81 11.87 11.49 23.73
N TRP A 82 11.52 11.64 22.46
CA TRP A 82 10.69 12.76 21.99
C TRP A 82 9.19 12.49 22.21
N PRO A 83 8.39 13.53 22.49
CA PRO A 83 6.94 13.38 22.68
C PRO A 83 6.28 12.91 21.37
N MET A 84 5.43 11.88 21.46
CA MET A 84 4.74 11.31 20.30
C MET A 84 3.43 10.65 20.73
N ARG A 85 2.43 11.47 21.07
CA ARG A 85 1.08 11.00 21.46
C ARG A 85 0.21 10.71 20.25
N ARG A 86 0.36 11.47 19.16
CA ARG A 86 -0.38 11.26 17.91
C ARG A 86 0.55 11.23 16.71
N LEU A 87 0.41 10.19 15.90
CA LEU A 87 1.13 10.00 14.64
C LEU A 87 0.19 9.30 13.65
N SER A 88 -0.02 9.89 12.48
CA SER A 88 -0.83 9.31 11.42
C SER A 88 -0.28 9.67 10.05
N ALA A 89 -0.55 8.83 9.05
CA ALA A 89 -0.22 9.11 7.67
C ALA A 89 -1.41 8.82 6.75
N SER A 90 -1.54 9.59 5.67
CA SER A 90 -2.35 9.21 4.50
C SER A 90 -1.48 9.14 3.27
N VAL A 91 -1.80 8.25 2.35
CA VAL A 91 -1.12 8.16 1.05
C VAL A 91 -2.16 8.30 -0.05
N ARG A 92 -1.82 9.09 -1.07
CA ARG A 92 -2.54 9.13 -2.34
C ARG A 92 -1.64 8.52 -3.41
N HIS A 93 -2.18 7.54 -4.12
CA HIS A 93 -1.55 6.99 -5.32
C HIS A 93 -2.12 7.68 -6.56
N SER A 94 -1.25 7.96 -7.53
CA SER A 94 -1.65 8.47 -8.83
C SER A 94 -0.67 8.03 -9.90
N ARG A 95 -1.13 8.07 -11.15
CA ARG A 95 -0.29 7.80 -12.32
C ARG A 95 -0.68 8.78 -13.43
N ALA A 96 0.30 9.55 -13.94
CA ALA A 96 0.02 10.62 -14.90
C ALA A 96 -0.43 10.10 -16.28
N SER A 97 0.01 8.90 -16.66
CA SER A 97 -0.39 8.20 -17.89
C SER A 97 -0.17 6.70 -17.73
N ALA A 98 -0.70 5.89 -18.66
CA ALA A 98 -0.50 4.43 -18.64
C ALA A 98 0.99 4.02 -18.66
N SER A 99 1.87 4.83 -19.27
CA SER A 99 3.33 4.62 -19.31
C SER A 99 4.10 5.44 -18.28
N GLY A 100 3.45 6.34 -17.54
CA GLY A 100 4.08 7.17 -16.51
C GLY A 100 4.53 6.35 -15.30
N ARG A 101 5.41 6.92 -14.48
CA ARG A 101 5.76 6.34 -13.17
C ARG A 101 4.59 6.49 -12.20
N ASP A 102 4.44 5.52 -11.31
CA ASP A 102 3.56 5.65 -10.16
C ASP A 102 4.07 6.73 -9.22
N ARG A 103 3.15 7.51 -8.66
CA ARG A 103 3.43 8.57 -7.69
C ARG A 103 2.65 8.33 -6.41
N PHE A 104 3.34 8.43 -5.29
CA PHE A 104 2.76 8.37 -3.94
C PHE A 104 3.00 9.69 -3.20
N ASP A 105 1.91 10.40 -2.90
CA ASP A 105 1.93 11.59 -2.07
C ASP A 105 1.50 11.22 -0.65
N LEU A 106 2.43 11.27 0.30
CA LEU A 106 2.21 10.93 1.71
C LEU A 106 2.14 12.19 2.56
N LEU A 107 1.04 12.36 3.29
CA LEU A 107 0.89 13.39 4.32
C LEU A 107 1.12 12.77 5.69
N LEU A 108 2.16 13.22 6.40
CA LEU A 108 2.52 12.78 7.73
C LEU A 108 2.10 13.81 8.76
N ARG A 109 1.33 13.38 9.77
CA ARG A 109 0.95 14.24 10.88
C ARG A 109 1.71 13.86 12.13
N LEU A 110 2.50 14.81 12.60
CA LEU A 110 3.36 14.69 13.77
C LEU A 110 2.67 15.30 15.00
N ASP A 111 3.21 15.00 16.17
CA ASP A 111 2.72 15.61 17.42
C ASP A 111 3.02 17.12 17.44
N PRO A 112 2.04 17.98 17.76
CA PRO A 112 2.26 19.43 17.82
C PRO A 112 3.25 19.86 18.91
N GLU A 113 3.57 19.01 19.88
CA GLU A 113 4.60 19.28 20.90
C GLU A 113 6.04 19.18 20.38
N LEU A 114 6.24 18.65 19.16
CA LEU A 114 7.57 18.54 18.56
C LEU A 114 8.03 19.90 18.03
N ASP A 115 9.27 20.27 18.35
CA ASP A 115 9.90 21.47 17.80
C ASP A 115 10.28 21.30 16.30
N ALA A 116 10.68 22.39 15.65
CA ALA A 116 10.98 22.40 14.22
C ALA A 116 12.14 21.44 13.84
N ASP A 117 13.16 21.33 14.68
CA ASP A 117 14.32 20.47 14.43
C ASP A 117 13.93 18.99 14.55
N GLN A 118 13.11 18.65 15.54
CA GLN A 118 12.54 17.33 15.72
C GLN A 118 11.64 16.96 14.55
N GLN A 119 10.75 17.85 14.11
CA GLN A 119 9.89 17.62 12.96
C GLN A 119 10.70 17.40 11.68
N ALA A 120 11.68 18.27 11.40
CA ALA A 120 12.57 18.12 10.25
C ALA A 120 13.33 16.80 10.28
N ARG A 121 13.81 16.38 11.46
CA ARG A 121 14.50 15.11 11.61
C ARG A 121 13.58 13.90 11.43
N LEU A 122 12.35 13.96 11.91
CA LEU A 122 11.37 12.88 11.70
C LEU A 122 10.97 12.76 10.23
N LEU A 123 10.90 13.88 9.51
CA LEU A 123 10.68 13.88 8.06
C LEU A 123 11.85 13.24 7.30
N ASP A 124 13.11 13.50 7.68
CA ASP A 124 14.28 12.76 7.13
C ASP A 124 14.15 11.26 7.35
N ILE A 125 13.75 10.84 8.55
CA ILE A 125 13.57 9.44 8.89
C ILE A 125 12.41 8.80 8.11
N ALA A 126 11.31 9.54 7.90
CA ALA A 126 10.17 9.07 7.10
C ALA A 126 10.60 8.69 5.66
N ASN A 127 11.51 9.46 5.07
CA ASN A 127 12.06 9.22 3.72
C ASN A 127 13.07 8.05 3.66
N ARG A 128 13.26 7.31 4.75
CA ARG A 128 14.29 6.27 4.85
C ARG A 128 13.75 4.94 5.35
N CYS A 129 12.43 4.81 5.50
CA CYS A 129 11.82 3.58 5.94
C CYS A 129 12.03 2.45 4.88
N PRO A 130 12.10 1.17 5.28
CA PRO A 130 12.39 0.07 4.36
C PRO A 130 11.51 0.04 3.11
N VAL A 131 10.18 0.22 3.27
CA VAL A 131 9.23 0.22 2.13
C VAL A 131 9.41 1.43 1.22
N HIS A 132 9.74 2.62 1.76
CA HIS A 132 10.09 3.78 0.92
C HIS A 132 11.27 3.45 0.01
N ARG A 133 12.33 2.87 0.57
CA ARG A 133 13.53 2.50 -0.19
C ARG A 133 13.24 1.46 -1.28
N LEU A 134 12.34 0.51 -0.98
CA LEU A 134 11.89 -0.49 -1.95
C LEU A 134 11.14 0.16 -3.12
N LEU A 135 10.17 1.03 -2.84
CA LEU A 135 9.30 1.62 -3.85
C LEU A 135 9.95 2.76 -4.65
N ALA A 136 10.86 3.53 -4.05
CA ALA A 136 11.51 4.67 -4.69
C ALA A 136 12.31 4.29 -5.97
N ALA A 137 12.69 3.01 -6.11
CA ALA A 137 13.37 2.50 -7.30
C ALA A 137 12.49 2.61 -8.57
N SER A 138 11.18 2.42 -8.44
CA SER A 138 10.23 2.37 -9.58
C SER A 138 9.15 3.44 -9.53
N SER A 139 9.04 4.19 -8.43
CA SER A 139 7.99 5.18 -8.21
C SER A 139 8.55 6.51 -7.69
N ASP A 140 7.76 7.58 -7.84
CA ASP A 140 8.01 8.87 -7.21
C ASP A 140 7.31 8.89 -5.85
N ILE A 141 8.00 9.30 -4.79
CA ILE A 141 7.43 9.38 -3.44
C ILE A 141 7.71 10.77 -2.89
N VAL A 142 6.65 11.48 -2.50
CA VAL A 142 6.73 12.78 -1.85
C VAL A 142 6.13 12.64 -0.47
N ILE A 143 6.90 13.01 0.56
CA ILE A 143 6.43 13.02 1.94
C ILE A 143 6.42 14.47 2.44
N GLU A 144 5.27 14.92 2.90
CA GLU A 144 5.09 16.24 3.49
C GLU A 144 4.51 16.12 4.90
N THR A 145 4.87 17.07 5.77
CA THR A 145 4.23 17.21 7.07
C THR A 145 3.12 18.26 6.99
N GLY A 146 2.00 18.02 7.64
CA GLY A 146 0.94 19.02 7.73
C GLY A 146 -0.10 18.70 8.78
N TYR A 147 -0.99 19.66 9.01
CA TYR A 147 -2.10 19.54 9.96
C TYR A 147 -3.47 19.62 9.29
N SER A 148 -3.52 19.59 7.95
CA SER A 148 -4.78 19.51 7.21
C SER A 148 -5.52 18.21 7.52
N ASP A 149 -6.84 18.25 7.34
CA ASP A 149 -7.67 17.06 7.40
C ASP A 149 -7.16 16.03 6.38
N LEU A 150 -7.08 14.75 6.76
CA LEU A 150 -6.76 13.74 5.75
C LEU A 150 -7.97 13.68 4.83
N PRO A 151 -7.77 13.69 3.51
CA PRO A 151 -8.87 13.38 2.62
C PRO A 151 -9.46 12.03 3.05
N ARG A 152 -10.78 11.93 3.00
CA ARG A 152 -11.47 10.66 3.20
C ARG A 152 -10.85 9.63 2.25
N PRO A 153 -10.56 8.40 2.69
CA PRO A 153 -10.14 7.34 1.78
C PRO A 153 -11.18 7.16 0.66
N VAL A 154 -10.72 7.14 -0.58
CA VAL A 154 -11.54 6.92 -1.78
C VAL A 154 -10.87 5.83 -2.60
N SER A 155 -11.62 4.78 -2.92
CA SER A 155 -11.16 3.71 -3.80
C SER A 155 -11.45 4.09 -5.24
N ALA A 156 -10.39 4.32 -6.01
CA ALA A 156 -10.45 4.55 -7.44
C ALA A 156 -10.01 3.27 -8.16
N PRO A 157 -10.65 2.87 -9.28
CA PRO A 157 -10.36 1.59 -9.93
C PRO A 157 -9.09 1.66 -10.80
N LEU A 158 -8.00 2.21 -10.26
CA LEU A 158 -6.73 2.36 -10.98
C LEU A 158 -6.08 0.99 -11.23
N HIS A 159 -6.16 0.08 -10.25
CA HIS A 159 -5.63 -1.28 -10.41
C HIS A 159 -6.42 -2.05 -11.49
N ALA A 160 -7.75 -2.13 -11.38
CA ALA A 160 -8.58 -2.78 -12.41
C ALA A 160 -8.31 -2.25 -13.83
N ARG A 161 -8.21 -0.92 -14.01
CA ARG A 161 -7.89 -0.33 -15.32
C ARG A 161 -6.51 -0.73 -15.85
N ALA A 162 -5.51 -0.80 -14.96
CA ALA A 162 -4.18 -1.27 -15.34
C ALA A 162 -4.21 -2.75 -15.75
N ALA A 163 -4.92 -3.60 -15.00
CA ALA A 163 -5.09 -5.02 -15.30
C ALA A 163 -5.80 -5.25 -16.63
N GLU A 164 -6.90 -4.53 -16.91
CA GLU A 164 -7.60 -4.60 -18.20
C GLU A 164 -6.70 -4.20 -19.37
N THR A 165 -5.87 -3.17 -19.20
CA THR A 165 -4.96 -2.71 -20.25
C THR A 165 -3.95 -3.79 -20.62
N LEU A 166 -3.40 -4.48 -19.62
CA LEU A 166 -2.49 -5.62 -19.81
C LEU A 166 -3.18 -6.76 -20.58
N CYS A 167 -4.40 -7.12 -20.18
CA CYS A 167 -5.15 -8.19 -20.85
C CYS A 167 -5.42 -7.86 -22.33
N ARG A 168 -5.75 -6.61 -22.65
CA ARG A 168 -6.02 -6.17 -24.03
C ARG A 168 -4.76 -6.10 -24.89
N SER A 169 -3.59 -5.82 -24.31
CA SER A 169 -2.34 -5.76 -25.08
C SER A 169 -1.85 -7.12 -25.59
N ASP A 170 -2.36 -8.22 -25.02
CA ASP A 170 -2.03 -9.60 -25.42
C ASP A 170 -3.02 -10.20 -26.43
N GLU A 171 -4.09 -9.49 -26.82
CA GLU A 171 -5.01 -9.97 -27.86
C GLU A 171 -4.36 -9.83 -29.24
N PRO A 172 -4.28 -10.91 -30.05
CA PRO A 172 -3.74 -10.81 -31.39
C PRO A 172 -4.60 -9.83 -32.19
N VAL A 173 -3.96 -8.82 -32.81
CA VAL A 173 -4.62 -7.92 -33.76
C VAL A 173 -5.26 -8.80 -34.83
N SER A 174 -6.58 -8.96 -34.77
CA SER A 174 -7.34 -9.69 -35.78
C SER A 174 -7.01 -9.06 -37.12
N LYS A 175 -6.30 -9.80 -37.98
CA LYS A 175 -6.05 -9.39 -39.36
C LYS A 175 -7.43 -9.23 -40.02
N ALA A 176 -7.82 -7.98 -40.27
CA ALA A 176 -8.96 -7.69 -41.13
C ALA A 176 -8.65 -8.30 -42.50
N ALA A 177 -9.51 -9.21 -42.94
CA ALA A 177 -9.56 -9.75 -44.29
C ALA A 177 -10.24 -8.75 -45.24
#